data_AF-W1YHV7-F1
#
_entry.id   AF-W1YHV7-F1
#
_cell.length_a   1.000
_cell.length_b   1.000
_cell.length_c   1.000
_cell.angle_alpha   90.00
_cell.angle_beta   90.00
_cell.angle_gamma   90.00
#
_symmetry.space_group_name_H-M   'P 1'
#
loop_
_entity.id
_entity.type
_entity.pdbx_description
1 polymer ?
#
loop_
_entity_poly.entity_id
_entity_poly.type
_entity_poly.pdbx_seq_one_letter_code
_entity_poly.pdbx_strand_id
1 'polypeptide(L)'
;MSVGYNLEGIKQPSMQQFIDNMMDASDHPKFAQYRDTLNKLLQDDAFLARHGLQEKRESLQALPARIPTSMVQGVTLSTMHGCPPHEIEAICRYMLEEKGLNTFVKL
;
A
#
# COMPACT_ATOMS: atom_id res chain seq x y z
N MET A 1 -3.22 -1.96 5.65
CA MET A 1 -4.13 -2.68 4.73
C MET A 1 -5.12 -3.51 5.55
N SER A 2 -6.14 -4.12 4.92
CA SER A 2 -7.06 -5.06 5.60
C SER A 2 -7.14 -6.37 4.83
N VAL A 3 -7.21 -7.49 5.55
CA VAL A 3 -7.48 -8.83 4.99
C VAL A 3 -8.57 -9.53 5.80
N GLY A 4 -9.43 -10.29 5.11
CA GLY A 4 -10.61 -10.93 5.69
C GLY A 4 -10.87 -12.33 5.13
N TYR A 5 -9.81 -13.12 4.98
CA TYR A 5 -9.86 -14.51 4.53
C TYR A 5 -9.28 -15.44 5.61
N ASN A 6 -9.56 -16.74 5.51
CA ASN A 6 -8.83 -17.74 6.28
C ASN A 6 -7.36 -17.81 5.81
N LEU A 7 -6.51 -18.52 6.54
CA LEU A 7 -5.08 -18.61 6.23
C LEU A 7 -4.83 -19.21 4.85
N GLU A 8 -5.63 -20.20 4.44
CA GLU A 8 -5.56 -20.78 3.10
C GLU A 8 -5.84 -19.74 2.00
N GLY A 9 -6.90 -18.95 2.16
CA GLY A 9 -7.26 -17.88 1.25
C GLY A 9 -6.21 -16.77 1.21
N ILE A 10 -5.62 -16.45 2.37
CA ILE A 10 -4.50 -15.50 2.47
C ILE A 10 -3.29 -15.98 1.68
N LYS A 11 -3.00 -17.28 1.69
CA LYS A 11 -1.86 -17.88 0.97
C LYS A 11 -2.09 -18.05 -0.53
N GLN A 12 -3.29 -17.76 -1.04
CA GLN A 12 -3.54 -17.84 -2.47
C GLN A 12 -2.68 -16.84 -3.26
N PRO A 13 -2.22 -17.18 -4.49
CA PRO A 13 -1.32 -16.33 -5.25
C PRO A 13 -1.82 -14.90 -5.47
N SER A 14 -3.12 -14.72 -5.72
CA SER A 14 -3.72 -13.40 -5.92
C SER A 14 -3.69 -12.55 -4.65
N MET A 15 -3.89 -13.17 -3.48
CA MET A 15 -3.84 -12.47 -2.19
C MET A 15 -2.40 -12.15 -1.80
N GLN A 16 -1.45 -13.06 -2.06
CA GLN A 16 -0.02 -12.78 -1.87
C GLN A 16 0.43 -11.62 -2.75
N GLN A 17 0.09 -11.64 -4.04
CA GLN A 17 0.38 -10.53 -4.95
C GLN A 17 -0.23 -9.21 -4.46
N PHE A 18 -1.46 -9.22 -3.94
CA PHE A 18 -2.06 -8.03 -3.35
C PHE A 18 -1.26 -7.53 -2.13
N ILE A 19 -0.94 -8.42 -1.19
CA ILE A 19 -0.19 -8.06 0.03
C ILE A 19 1.19 -7.52 -0.34
N ASP A 20 1.92 -8.19 -1.23
CA ASP A 20 3.27 -7.82 -1.66
C ASP A 20 3.28 -6.45 -2.33
N ASN A 21 2.36 -6.21 -3.28
CA ASN A 21 2.24 -4.90 -3.93
C ASN A 21 1.83 -3.77 -2.96
N MET A 22 1.09 -4.09 -1.90
CA MET A 22 0.73 -3.13 -0.86
C MET A 22 1.86 -2.92 0.16
N MET A 23 2.78 -3.87 0.31
CA MET A 23 3.98 -3.69 1.11
C MET A 23 4.99 -2.83 0.34
N ASP A 24 5.29 -3.20 -0.90
CA ASP A 24 6.18 -2.49 -1.80
C ASP A 24 5.60 -2.43 -3.22
N ALA A 25 5.34 -1.21 -3.69
CA ALA A 25 4.80 -0.94 -5.01
C ALA A 25 5.88 -0.66 -6.06
N SER A 26 7.17 -0.89 -5.77
CA SER A 26 8.30 -0.55 -6.66
C SER A 26 8.14 -1.12 -8.06
N ASP A 27 7.65 -2.35 -8.14
CA ASP A 27 7.47 -3.09 -9.39
C ASP A 27 6.03 -2.98 -9.93
N HIS A 28 5.14 -2.28 -9.23
CA HIS A 28 3.75 -2.19 -9.62
C HIS A 28 3.56 -1.17 -10.76
N PRO A 29 3.00 -1.57 -11.93
CA PRO A 29 2.96 -0.72 -13.12
C PRO A 29 2.14 0.56 -12.92
N LYS A 30 1.12 0.53 -12.07
CA LYS A 30 0.34 1.74 -11.73
C LYS A 30 1.13 2.75 -10.92
N PHE A 31 2.06 2.30 -10.06
CA PHE A 31 2.87 3.23 -9.27
C PHE A 31 3.77 4.05 -10.19
N ALA A 32 4.45 3.39 -11.13
CA ALA A 32 5.23 4.04 -12.18
C ALA A 32 4.36 5.00 -13.01
N GLN A 33 3.17 4.54 -13.47
CA GLN A 33 2.24 5.37 -14.23
C GLN A 33 1.84 6.66 -13.47
N TYR A 34 1.51 6.55 -12.19
CA TYR A 34 1.08 7.71 -11.39
C TYR A 34 2.23 8.66 -11.10
N ARG A 35 3.43 8.14 -10.83
CA ARG A 35 4.64 8.96 -10.67
C ARG A 35 4.93 9.76 -11.95
N ASP A 36 4.83 9.13 -13.11
CA ASP A 36 5.03 9.79 -14.40
C ASP A 36 3.95 10.83 -14.70
N THR A 37 2.71 10.54 -14.30
CA THR A 37 1.59 11.47 -14.45
C THR A 37 1.81 12.71 -13.59
N LEU A 38 2.23 12.52 -12.33
CA LEU A 38 2.57 13.60 -11.43
C LEU A 38 3.76 14.42 -11.96
N ASN A 39 4.82 13.77 -12.45
CA ASN A 39 5.95 14.44 -13.11
C ASN A 39 5.49 15.37 -14.24
N LYS A 40 4.62 14.87 -15.14
CA LYS A 40 4.09 15.67 -16.26
C LYS A 40 3.29 16.88 -15.80
N LEU A 41 2.42 16.70 -14.80
CA LEU A 41 1.62 17.80 -14.24
C LEU A 41 2.50 18.87 -13.60
N LEU A 42 3.58 18.48 -12.93
CA LEU A 42 4.50 19.42 -12.28
C LEU A 42 5.47 20.10 -13.24
N GLN A 43 5.55 19.62 -14.48
CA GLN A 43 6.28 20.28 -15.57
C GLN A 43 5.38 21.24 -16.38
N ASP A 44 4.07 21.20 -16.19
CA ASP A 44 3.10 22.05 -16.89
C ASP A 44 2.91 23.39 -16.16
N ASP A 45 3.45 24.47 -16.73
CA ASP A 45 3.35 25.82 -16.18
C ASP A 45 1.91 26.33 -16.11
N ALA A 46 1.05 25.95 -17.05
CA ALA A 46 -0.35 26.36 -17.05
C ALA A 46 -1.11 25.67 -15.91
N PHE A 47 -0.82 24.39 -15.67
CA PHE A 47 -1.33 23.66 -14.51
C PHE A 47 -0.88 24.33 -13.20
N LEU A 48 0.42 24.60 -13.06
CA LEU A 48 0.95 25.26 -11.86
C LEU A 48 0.35 26.66 -11.64
N ALA A 49 0.21 27.46 -12.70
CA ALA A 49 -0.39 28.79 -12.62
C ALA A 49 -1.88 28.72 -12.24
N ARG A 50 -2.65 27.84 -12.89
CA ARG A 50 -4.08 27.63 -12.62
C ARG A 50 -4.35 27.26 -11.16
N HIS A 51 -3.44 26.52 -10.53
CA HIS A 51 -3.57 26.07 -9.15
C HIS A 51 -2.78 26.91 -8.14
N GLY A 52 -2.14 28.01 -8.56
CA GLY A 52 -1.38 28.89 -7.66
C GLY A 52 -0.16 28.22 -7.03
N LEU A 53 0.48 27.29 -7.75
CA LEU A 53 1.59 26.46 -7.26
C LEU A 53 2.98 26.93 -7.75
N GLN A 54 3.04 28.02 -8.51
CA GLN A 54 4.28 28.50 -9.14
C GLN A 54 5.42 28.73 -8.14
N GLU A 55 5.14 29.39 -7.01
CA GLU A 55 6.14 29.64 -5.97
C GLU A 55 6.65 28.36 -5.28
N LYS A 56 5.90 27.26 -5.39
CA LYS A 56 6.27 25.95 -4.81
C LYS A 56 6.93 25.01 -5.82
N ARG A 57 7.16 25.45 -7.06
CA ARG A 57 7.65 24.62 -8.16
C ARG A 57 8.85 23.76 -7.77
N GLU A 58 9.90 24.37 -7.21
CA GLU A 58 11.12 23.64 -6.81
C GLU A 58 10.82 22.55 -5.78
N SER A 59 10.02 22.86 -4.76
CA SER A 59 9.64 21.89 -3.73
C SER A 59 8.80 20.74 -4.28
N LEU A 60 7.97 21.02 -5.28
CA LEU A 60 7.09 20.04 -5.91
C LEU A 60 7.83 19.17 -6.92
N GLN A 61 8.79 19.70 -7.68
CA GLN A 61 9.54 18.93 -8.68
C GLN A 61 10.26 17.71 -8.09
N ALA A 62 10.69 17.80 -6.82
CA ALA A 62 11.30 16.67 -6.12
C ALA A 62 10.28 15.64 -5.58
N LEU A 63 8.98 15.98 -5.54
CA LEU A 63 7.93 15.15 -4.93
C LEU A 63 7.83 13.75 -5.58
N PRO A 64 7.82 13.58 -6.92
CA PRO A 64 7.65 12.27 -7.53
C PRO A 64 8.78 11.29 -7.18
N ALA A 65 10.00 11.79 -6.99
CA ALA A 65 11.14 11.00 -6.57
C ALA A 65 11.15 10.68 -5.07
N ARG A 66 10.43 11.46 -4.25
CA ARG A 66 10.37 11.31 -2.78
C ARG A 66 9.21 10.44 -2.29
N ILE A 67 8.21 10.17 -3.12
CA ILE A 67 7.10 9.28 -2.75
C ILE A 67 7.67 7.86 -2.59
N PRO A 68 7.61 7.27 -1.39
CA PRO A 68 8.15 5.94 -1.15
C PRO A 68 7.31 4.88 -1.85
N THR A 69 7.96 3.80 -2.28
CA THR A 69 7.28 2.61 -2.81
C THR A 69 6.81 1.69 -1.69
N SER A 70 7.42 1.77 -0.50
CA SER A 70 6.95 1.11 0.72
C SER A 70 5.63 1.74 1.17
N MET A 71 4.49 1.14 0.81
CA MET A 71 3.17 1.76 1.02
C MET A 71 2.58 1.47 2.40
N VAL A 72 2.74 0.25 2.90
CA VAL A 72 2.06 -0.21 4.12
C VAL A 72 2.98 -1.04 5.01
N GLN A 73 2.98 -0.74 6.30
CA GLN A 73 3.73 -1.46 7.33
C GLN A 73 2.84 -2.22 8.33
N GLY A 74 1.53 -2.26 8.10
CA GLY A 74 0.60 -2.94 9.00
C GLY A 74 -0.67 -3.45 8.34
N VAL A 75 -1.29 -4.42 9.00
CA VAL A 75 -2.49 -5.12 8.56
C VAL A 75 -3.52 -5.17 9.68
N THR A 76 -4.77 -4.87 9.33
CA THR A 76 -5.92 -5.13 10.17
C THR A 76 -6.58 -6.42 9.72
N LEU A 77 -6.69 -7.37 10.64
CA LEU A 77 -7.38 -8.63 10.42
C LEU A 77 -8.85 -8.44 10.77
N SER A 78 -9.71 -8.57 9.75
CA SER A 78 -11.16 -8.62 9.95
C SER A 78 -11.57 -10.08 10.01
N THR A 79 -11.73 -10.61 11.22
CA THR A 79 -12.13 -12.02 11.39
C THR A 79 -13.60 -12.18 11.06
N MET A 80 -13.94 -13.19 10.24
CA MET A 80 -15.34 -13.51 9.97
C MET A 80 -16.04 -14.01 11.25
N HIS A 81 -17.35 -13.80 11.34
CA HIS A 81 -18.13 -14.31 12.47
C HIS A 81 -17.92 -15.82 12.63
N GLY A 82 -17.57 -16.27 13.83
CA GLY A 82 -17.31 -17.67 14.12
C GLY A 82 -15.92 -18.18 13.70
N CYS A 83 -14.98 -17.30 13.30
CA CYS A 83 -13.59 -17.70 13.04
C CYS A 83 -12.98 -18.32 14.32
N PRO A 84 -12.49 -19.57 14.27
CA PRO A 84 -11.91 -20.23 15.44
C PRO A 84 -10.68 -19.46 15.99
N PRO A 85 -10.49 -19.37 17.31
CA PRO A 85 -9.35 -18.64 17.89
C PRO A 85 -7.98 -19.08 17.37
N HIS A 86 -7.79 -20.38 17.13
CA HIS A 86 -6.53 -20.92 16.60
C HIS A 86 -6.27 -20.47 15.16
N GLU A 87 -7.32 -20.28 14.36
CA GLU A 87 -7.20 -19.77 12.98
C GLU A 87 -6.79 -18.29 13.00
N ILE A 88 -7.37 -17.50 13.91
CA ILE A 88 -6.98 -16.10 14.13
C ILE A 88 -5.51 -16.01 14.53
N GLU A 89 -5.05 -16.86 15.48
CA GLU A 89 -3.65 -16.91 15.89
C GLU A 89 -2.73 -17.29 14.73
N ALA A 90 -3.09 -18.30 13.94
CA ALA A 90 -2.29 -18.74 12.80
C ALA A 90 -2.12 -17.63 11.74
N ILE A 91 -3.19 -16.86 11.48
CA ILE A 91 -3.12 -15.69 10.60
C ILE A 91 -2.23 -14.60 11.20
N CYS A 92 -2.38 -14.30 12.48
CA CYS A 92 -1.55 -13.30 13.16
C CYS A 92 -0.07 -13.66 13.08
N ARG A 93 0.27 -14.91 13.39
CA ARG A 93 1.63 -15.44 13.32
C ARG A 93 2.20 -15.31 11.92
N TYR A 94 1.44 -15.71 10.90
CA TYR A 94 1.85 -15.58 9.51
C TYR A 94 2.13 -14.11 9.12
N MET A 95 1.28 -13.17 9.53
CA MET A 95 1.49 -11.75 9.21
C MET A 95 2.71 -11.15 9.92
N LEU A 96 2.94 -11.53 11.18
CA LEU A 96 4.05 -11.01 11.97
C LEU A 96 5.39 -11.65 11.58
N GLU A 97 5.44 -12.98 11.47
CA GLU A 97 6.67 -13.74 11.26
C GLU A 97 7.05 -13.83 9.79
N GLU A 98 6.11 -14.16 8.89
CA GLU A 98 6.41 -14.38 7.47
C GLU A 98 6.31 -13.09 6.64
N LYS A 99 5.32 -12.24 6.93
CA LYS A 99 5.12 -10.97 6.19
C LYS A 99 5.77 -9.77 6.87
N GLY A 100 6.17 -9.85 8.14
CA GLY A 100 6.78 -8.73 8.86
C GLY A 100 5.84 -7.53 9.04
N LEU A 101 4.52 -7.74 9.07
CA LEU A 101 3.51 -6.69 9.16
C LEU A 101 3.05 -6.48 10.61
N ASN A 102 3.00 -5.22 11.03
CA ASN A 102 2.34 -4.84 12.29
C ASN A 102 0.87 -5.25 12.24
N THR A 103 0.44 -6.12 13.14
CA THR A 103 -0.86 -6.81 13.01
C THR A 103 -1.83 -6.37 14.09
N PHE A 104 -3.04 -5.95 13.68
CA PHE A 104 -4.13 -5.59 14.58
C PHE A 104 -5.35 -6.48 14.31
N VAL A 105 -5.92 -7.09 15.34
CA VAL A 105 -7.13 -7.91 15.23
C VAL A 105 -8.35 -7.06 15.58
N LYS A 106 -9.33 -7.02 14.67
CA LYS A 106 -10.62 -6.37 14.94
C LYS A 106 -11.63 -7.43 15.38
N LEU A 107 -12.21 -7.22 16.57
CA LEU A 107 -13.30 -8.02 17.14
C LEU A 107 -14.67 -7.45 16.78
#